data_AF-A0A3A0FX15-F1
#
_entry.id   AF-A0A3A0FX15-F1
#
_cell.length_a   1.000
_cell.length_b   1.000
_cell.length_c   1.000
_cell.angle_alpha   90.00
_cell.angle_beta   90.00
_cell.angle_gamma   90.00
#
_symmetry.space_group_name_H-M   'P 1'
#
loop_
_entity.id
_entity.type
_entity.pdbx_description
1 polymer ?
#
loop_
_entity_poly.entity_id
_entity_poly.type
_entity_poly.pdbx_seq_one_letter_code
_entity_poly.pdbx_strand_id
1 'polypeptide(L)'
;MSLQSRAHPWHGVSPGKDAPKIVTAYIEIVPTDVMKYELDKDSGILRLDRPNKYSSQCPVLYGFIPKSYCGKKLGAYGGKESGRKAIEGDGDPLDICILSERPV
;
A
#
# COMPACT_ATOMS: atom_id res chain seq x y z
N MET A 1 0.71 -5.62 -33.61
CA MET A 1 0.42 -4.67 -32.51
C MET A 1 0.77 -5.37 -31.20
N SER A 2 1.77 -4.89 -30.48
CA SER A 2 2.07 -5.37 -29.13
C SER A 2 0.91 -4.95 -28.22
N LEU A 3 0.17 -5.89 -27.65
CA LEU A 3 -0.67 -5.61 -26.49
C LEU A 3 0.28 -5.16 -25.38
N GLN A 4 0.43 -3.85 -25.18
CA GLN A 4 1.09 -3.32 -24.00
C GLN A 4 0.18 -3.62 -22.80
N SER A 5 0.36 -4.79 -22.19
CA SER A 5 -0.27 -5.13 -20.92
C SER A 5 0.25 -4.16 -19.86
N ARG A 6 -0.66 -3.47 -19.17
CA ARG A 6 -0.27 -2.65 -18.01
C ARG A 6 0.33 -3.56 -16.94
N ALA A 7 1.42 -3.12 -16.33
CA ALA A 7 2.03 -3.83 -15.22
C ALA A 7 1.05 -3.83 -14.03
N HIS A 8 0.88 -4.99 -13.39
CA HIS A 8 0.11 -5.10 -12.16
C HIS A 8 0.78 -4.23 -11.06
N PRO A 9 0.06 -3.30 -10.39
CA PRO A 9 0.67 -2.38 -9.42
C PRO A 9 1.48 -3.07 -8.32
N TRP A 10 0.96 -4.18 -7.79
CA TRP A 10 1.67 -4.95 -6.76
C TRP A 10 2.84 -5.77 -7.30
N HIS A 11 2.68 -6.55 -8.37
CA HIS A 11 3.69 -7.54 -8.80
C HIS A 11 4.56 -7.10 -9.98
N GLY A 12 4.03 -6.25 -10.86
CA GLY A 12 4.70 -5.82 -12.10
C GLY A 12 5.55 -4.56 -11.95
N VAL A 13 5.30 -3.75 -10.91
CA VAL A 13 6.06 -2.52 -10.65
C VAL A 13 7.27 -2.84 -9.76
N SER A 14 8.43 -2.24 -10.08
CA SER A 14 9.62 -2.36 -9.24
C SER A 14 9.49 -1.47 -7.99
N PRO A 15 9.91 -1.91 -6.79
CA PRO A 15 10.00 -1.05 -5.62
C PRO A 15 11.08 0.05 -5.75
N GLY A 16 11.87 0.06 -6.82
CA GLY A 16 12.96 1.00 -7.05
C GLY A 16 14.34 0.38 -6.80
N LYS A 17 15.37 0.88 -7.50
CA LYS A 17 16.75 0.36 -7.41
C LYS A 17 17.45 0.69 -6.09
N ASP A 18 16.99 1.74 -5.41
CA ASP A 18 17.57 2.30 -4.18
C ASP A 18 16.76 1.92 -2.94
N ALA A 19 15.82 0.97 -3.09
CA ALA A 19 15.07 0.41 -1.97
C ALA A 19 16.06 -0.27 -0.98
N PRO A 20 15.88 -0.09 0.35
CA PRO A 20 14.73 0.51 1.02
C PRO A 20 14.85 2.02 1.30
N LYS A 21 15.94 2.69 0.89
CA LYS A 21 16.17 4.11 1.22
C LYS A 21 15.28 5.04 0.39
N ILE A 22 15.10 4.72 -0.88
CA ILE A 22 14.18 5.40 -1.80
C ILE A 22 13.32 4.33 -2.43
N VAL A 23 12.00 4.44 -2.25
CA VAL A 23 11.05 3.44 -2.70
C VAL A 23 10.04 4.03 -3.68
N THR A 24 9.58 3.21 -4.61
CA THR A 24 8.39 3.45 -5.40
C THR A 24 7.17 3.08 -4.56
N ALA A 25 6.16 3.93 -4.53
CA ALA A 25 4.87 3.67 -3.90
C ALA A 25 3.75 3.73 -4.94
N TYR A 26 2.75 2.87 -4.78
CA TYR A 26 1.49 2.97 -5.50
C TYR A 26 0.46 3.63 -4.58
N ILE A 27 -0.18 4.70 -5.04
CA ILE A 27 -1.13 5.48 -4.23
C ILE A 27 -2.55 5.00 -4.49
N GLU A 28 -3.25 4.67 -3.42
CA GLU A 28 -4.64 4.21 -3.44
C GLU A 28 -5.60 5.31 -3.00
N ILE A 29 -5.19 6.17 -2.07
CA ILE A 29 -6.05 7.20 -1.48
C ILE A 29 -5.27 8.52 -1.40
N VAL A 30 -5.90 9.61 -1.80
CA VAL A 30 -5.41 10.99 -1.64
C VAL A 30 -6.26 11.75 -0.61
N PRO A 31 -5.78 12.88 -0.05
CA PRO A 31 -6.50 13.57 1.03
C PRO A 31 -7.90 14.07 0.68
N THR A 32 -8.17 14.30 -0.60
CA THR A 32 -9.47 14.75 -1.09
C THR A 32 -10.48 13.62 -1.28
N ASP A 33 -10.06 12.36 -1.16
CA ASP A 33 -10.95 11.21 -1.30
C ASP A 33 -11.89 11.05 -0.10
N VAL A 34 -13.18 10.89 -0.40
CA VAL A 34 -14.24 10.58 0.59
C VAL A 34 -14.50 9.07 0.72
N MET A 35 -13.76 8.27 -0.04
CA MET A 35 -13.91 6.82 -0.14
C MET A 35 -12.60 6.11 0.19
N LYS A 36 -12.68 4.88 0.72
CA LYS A 36 -11.54 3.98 0.81
C LYS A 36 -11.46 3.17 -0.48
N TYR A 37 -10.44 3.46 -1.28
CA TYR A 37 -10.06 2.62 -2.40
C TYR A 37 -8.97 1.63 -1.98
N GLU A 38 -8.92 0.52 -2.69
CA GLU A 38 -7.93 -0.53 -2.49
C GLU A 38 -7.66 -1.21 -3.83
N LEU A 39 -6.42 -1.66 -4.05
CA LEU A 39 -6.10 -2.48 -5.20
C LEU A 39 -6.88 -3.80 -5.13
N ASP A 40 -7.66 -4.11 -6.16
CA ASP A 40 -8.15 -5.46 -6.36
C ASP A 40 -6.97 -6.37 -6.75
N LYS A 41 -6.57 -7.26 -5.85
CA LYS A 41 -5.35 -8.06 -5.96
C LYS A 41 -5.33 -9.02 -7.14
N ASP A 42 -6.50 -9.42 -7.64
CA ASP A 42 -6.62 -10.34 -8.77
C ASP A 42 -6.47 -9.61 -10.11
N SER A 43 -7.16 -8.46 -10.26
CA SER A 43 -7.16 -7.70 -11.52
C SER A 43 -6.06 -6.64 -11.62
N GLY A 44 -5.53 -6.17 -10.48
CA GLY A 44 -4.61 -5.04 -10.41
C GLY A 44 -5.27 -3.69 -10.68
N ILE A 45 -6.60 -3.61 -10.59
CA ILE A 45 -7.38 -2.38 -10.80
C ILE A 45 -7.75 -1.79 -9.44
N LEU A 46 -7.66 -0.46 -9.31
CA LEU A 46 -8.11 0.24 -8.12
C LEU A 46 -9.64 0.11 -8.00
N ARG A 47 -10.12 -0.43 -6.87
CA ARG A 47 -11.52 -0.70 -6.60
C ARG A 47 -11.97 0.05 -5.35
N LEU A 48 -13.22 0.49 -5.32
CA LEU A 48 -13.86 0.97 -4.10
C LEU A 48 -13.99 -0.21 -3.11
N ASP A 49 -13.31 -0.13 -1.96
CA ASP A 49 -13.53 -1.04 -0.84
C ASP A 49 -14.82 -0.65 -0.11
N ARG A 50 -14.88 0.61 0.35
CA ARG A 50 -16.05 1.14 1.06
C ARG A 50 -16.07 2.66 1.16
N PRO A 51 -17.24 3.28 1.39
CA PRO A 51 -17.31 4.67 1.83
C PRO A 51 -16.64 4.90 3.19
N ASN A 52 -16.17 6.13 3.43
CA ASN A 52 -15.80 6.55 4.78
C ASN A 52 -17.06 6.61 5.66
N LYS A 53 -17.05 5.86 6.76
CA LYS A 53 -18.21 5.72 7.65
C LYS A 53 -18.50 7.01 8.44
N TYR A 54 -17.48 7.82 8.68
CA TYR A 54 -17.53 9.04 9.49
C TYR A 54 -16.80 10.18 8.78
N SER A 55 -16.68 11.33 9.43
CA SER A 55 -15.98 12.53 8.93
C SER A 55 -14.45 12.42 8.98
N SER A 56 -13.90 11.21 8.92
CA SER A 56 -12.47 10.97 8.82
C SER A 56 -12.03 11.04 7.35
N GLN A 57 -10.94 11.76 7.09
CA GLN A 57 -10.26 11.78 5.80
C GLN A 57 -8.82 11.31 6.02
N CYS A 58 -8.25 10.65 5.01
CA CYS A 58 -6.83 10.29 5.06
C CYS A 58 -6.01 11.59 4.94
N PRO A 59 -5.21 12.00 5.94
CA PRO A 59 -4.57 13.31 5.89
C PRO A 59 -3.36 13.36 4.93
N VAL A 60 -3.03 12.25 4.28
CA VAL A 60 -1.78 12.01 3.55
C VAL A 60 -2.06 11.18 2.31
N LEU A 61 -1.09 11.13 1.41
CA LEU A 61 -1.09 10.13 0.34
C LEU A 61 -0.87 8.75 0.96
N TYR A 62 -1.81 7.84 0.72
CA TYR A 62 -1.78 6.48 1.26
C TYR A 62 -1.76 5.45 0.15
N GLY A 63 -1.02 4.38 0.35
CA GLY A 63 -1.02 3.20 -0.49
C GLY A 63 0.05 2.23 -0.03
N PHE A 64 0.76 1.57 -0.95
CA PHE A 64 1.70 0.51 -0.59
C PHE A 64 2.98 0.50 -1.43
N ILE A 65 3.97 -0.26 -0.97
CA ILE A 65 5.23 -0.53 -1.68
C ILE A 65 5.08 -1.77 -2.58
N PRO A 66 5.26 -1.68 -3.91
CA PRO A 66 5.20 -2.84 -4.81
C PRO A 66 6.17 -3.96 -4.40
N LYS A 67 5.82 -5.21 -4.72
CA LYS A 67 6.58 -6.42 -4.39
C LYS A 67 6.92 -6.60 -2.91
N SER A 68 6.14 -6.00 -2.01
CA SER A 68 6.20 -6.26 -0.58
C SER A 68 5.06 -7.21 -0.17
N TYR A 69 5.23 -7.89 0.96
CA TYR A 69 4.21 -8.75 1.54
C TYR A 69 4.40 -8.84 3.05
N CYS A 70 3.39 -8.41 3.80
CA CYS A 70 3.30 -8.47 5.24
C CYS A 70 3.01 -9.91 5.69
N GLY A 71 4.02 -10.76 5.59
CA GLY A 71 3.95 -12.18 5.97
C GLY A 71 4.62 -12.51 7.31
N LYS A 72 4.95 -13.79 7.50
CA LYS A 72 5.52 -14.34 8.74
C LYS A 72 6.77 -13.58 9.25
N LYS A 73 7.64 -13.13 8.34
CA LYS A 73 8.87 -12.40 8.70
C LYS A 73 8.55 -11.05 9.35
N LEU A 74 7.58 -10.32 8.79
CA LEU A 74 7.17 -9.03 9.34
C LEU A 74 6.44 -9.21 10.66
N GLY A 75 5.54 -10.21 10.76
CA GLY A 75 4.87 -10.53 12.01
C GLY A 75 5.84 -10.88 13.14
N ALA A 76 6.84 -11.73 12.86
CA ALA A 76 7.89 -12.06 13.83
C ALA A 76 8.72 -10.84 14.26
N TYR A 77 9.07 -9.97 13.32
CA TYR A 77 9.75 -8.70 13.62
C TYR A 77 8.88 -7.79 14.50
N GLY A 78 7.62 -7.58 14.13
CA GLY A 78 6.68 -6.76 14.89
C GLY A 78 6.43 -7.30 16.30
N GLY A 79 6.32 -8.63 16.46
CA GLY A 79 6.20 -9.26 17.78
C GLY A 79 7.43 -9.04 18.66
N LYS A 80 8.63 -9.18 18.08
CA LYS A 80 9.89 -8.91 18.78
C LYS A 80 9.98 -7.45 19.24
N GLU A 81 9.75 -6.49 18.34
CA GLU A 81 9.92 -5.06 18.64
C GLU A 81 8.83 -4.51 19.57
N SER A 82 7.60 -5.03 19.49
CA SER A 82 6.50 -4.60 20.37
C SER A 82 6.44 -5.32 21.72
N GLY A 83 7.23 -6.38 21.92
CA GLY A 83 7.13 -7.26 23.09
C GLY A 83 5.86 -8.13 23.13
N ARG A 84 5.09 -8.18 22.04
CA ARG A 84 3.84 -8.94 21.94
C ARG A 84 4.11 -10.31 21.33
N LYS A 85 3.47 -11.34 21.89
CA LYS A 85 3.51 -12.70 21.35
C LYS A 85 2.46 -12.87 20.25
N ALA A 86 2.72 -13.81 19.33
CA ALA A 86 1.77 -14.21 18.29
C ALA A 86 1.30 -13.06 17.37
N ILE A 87 2.21 -12.16 17.01
CA ILE A 87 1.94 -11.16 15.96
C ILE A 87 2.13 -11.84 14.59
N GLU A 88 1.10 -11.77 13.78
CA GLU A 88 1.09 -12.22 12.39
C GLU A 88 1.09 -11.01 11.46
N GLY A 89 1.56 -11.20 10.23
CA GLY A 89 1.35 -10.20 9.19
C GLY A 89 -0.09 -10.29 8.67
N ASP A 90 -0.64 -9.18 8.22
CA ASP A 90 -2.02 -9.07 7.73
C ASP A 90 -2.26 -9.74 6.36
N GLY A 91 -1.20 -10.09 5.64
CA GLY A 91 -1.29 -10.69 4.31
C GLY A 91 -1.47 -9.68 3.17
N ASP A 92 -1.20 -8.41 3.43
CA ASP A 92 -1.28 -7.33 2.44
C ASP A 92 0.12 -6.86 1.98
N PRO A 93 0.20 -6.07 0.91
CA PRO A 93 1.38 -5.26 0.65
C PRO A 93 1.70 -4.37 1.86
N LEU A 94 2.98 -4.02 2.04
CA LEU A 94 3.39 -3.10 3.09
C LEU A 94 2.90 -1.68 2.78
N ASP A 95 2.01 -1.19 3.64
CA ASP A 95 1.44 0.15 3.57
C ASP A 95 2.49 1.25 3.76
N ILE A 96 2.22 2.41 3.17
CA ILE A 96 3.03 3.61 3.30
C ILE A 96 2.17 4.88 3.34
N CYS A 97 2.48 5.76 4.29
CA CYS A 97 1.97 7.12 4.36
C CYS A 97 3.04 8.08 3.84
N ILE A 98 2.71 8.88 2.83
CA ILE A 98 3.64 9.84 2.22
C ILE A 98 3.25 11.26 2.61
N LEU A 99 4.19 11.94 3.27
CA LEU A 99 4.07 13.34 3.64
C LEU A 99 4.58 14.21 2.49
N SER A 100 3.78 15.17 2.06
CA SER A 100 4.12 16.11 1.01
C SER A 100 3.62 17.50 1.39
N GLU A 101 4.42 18.52 1.14
CA GLU A 101 4.01 19.92 1.25
C GLU A 101 3.09 20.35 0.10
N ARG A 102 3.09 19.60 -1.01
CA ARG A 102 2.29 19.92 -2.18
C ARG A 102 0.83 19.56 -1.89
N PRO A 103 -0.14 20.43 -2.26
CA PRO A 103 -1.54 20.04 -2.25
C PRO A 103 -1.74 18.91 -3.27
N VAL A 104 -2.38 17.82 -2.82
CA VAL A 104 -2.72 16.63 -3.61
C VAL A 104 -4.19 16.31 -3.43
#